data_AF-A0A966B9Q2-F1
#
_entry.id   AF-A0A966B9Q2-F1
#
_cell.length_a   1.000
_cell.length_b   1.000
_cell.length_c   1.000
_cell.angle_alpha   90.00
_cell.angle_beta   90.00
_cell.angle_gamma   90.00
#
_symmetry.space_group_name_H-M   'P 1'
#
loop_
_entity.id
_entity.type
_entity.pdbx_description
1 polymer ?
#
loop_
_entity_poly.entity_id
_entity_poly.type
_entity_poly.pdbx_seq_one_letter_code
_entity_poly.pdbx_strand_id
1 'polypeptide(L)'
;MNVTYLDRILDAHRAAAANDARSLDSLMAEIAEMPATRGFRRALDEAEGIAVISEVKRKSPSKGDLFPGLDPAALAQDYARGGASCLSVLTDEEWFGGSVLDLQAARAATGLPVIRKDFTVDARDVVDARLMGADCVLLIAAALD
;
A
#
# COMPACT_ATOMS: atom_id res chain seq x y z
N MET A 1 20.37 2.57 22.35
CA MET A 1 19.71 1.48 21.61
C MET A 1 20.31 1.44 20.21
N ASN A 2 20.51 0.26 19.62
CA ASN A 2 21.01 0.17 18.24
C ASN A 2 19.90 0.62 17.29
N VAL A 3 20.18 1.60 16.43
CA VAL A 3 19.27 2.05 15.38
C VAL A 3 18.98 0.89 14.45
N THR A 4 17.72 0.49 14.37
CA THR A 4 17.23 -0.57 13.51
C THR A 4 17.03 -0.08 12.09
N TYR A 5 16.85 -1.02 11.17
CA TYR A 5 16.48 -0.69 9.81
C TYR A 5 15.09 -0.03 9.73
N LEU A 6 14.15 -0.44 10.59
CA LEU A 6 12.83 0.17 10.69
C LEU A 6 12.92 1.64 11.13
N ASP A 7 13.78 1.95 12.11
CA ASP A 7 13.95 3.32 12.62
C ASP A 7 14.32 4.28 11.48
N ARG A 8 15.23 3.88 10.59
CA ARG A 8 15.66 4.71 9.45
C ARG A 8 14.54 5.01 8.47
N ILE A 9 13.68 4.03 8.20
CA ILE A 9 12.53 4.24 7.33
C ILE A 9 11.55 5.21 8.00
N LEU A 10 11.22 4.97 9.27
CA LEU A 10 10.27 5.79 10.00
C LEU A 10 10.76 7.23 10.13
N ASP A 11 12.05 7.45 10.40
CA ASP A 11 12.63 8.79 10.47
C ASP A 11 12.46 9.56 9.15
N ALA A 12 12.68 8.89 8.02
CA ALA A 12 12.51 9.50 6.71
C ALA A 12 11.04 9.79 6.36
N HIS A 13 10.13 8.85 6.63
CA HIS A 13 8.69 9.04 6.43
C HIS A 13 8.15 10.15 7.33
N ARG A 14 8.57 10.21 8.60
CA ARG A 14 8.20 11.29 9.53
C ARG A 14 8.76 12.64 9.10
N ALA A 15 10.00 12.68 8.59
CA ALA A 15 10.57 13.90 8.02
C ALA A 15 9.80 14.37 6.79
N ALA A 16 9.39 13.45 5.90
CA ALA A 16 8.55 13.78 4.75
C ALA A 16 7.18 14.33 5.21
N ALA A 17 6.51 13.65 6.15
CA ALA A 17 5.23 14.09 6.70
C ALA A 17 5.31 15.46 7.39
N ALA A 18 6.39 15.74 8.12
CA ALA A 18 6.62 17.04 8.77
C ALA A 18 6.83 18.19 7.77
N ASN A 19 7.32 17.88 6.56
CA ASN A 19 7.54 18.86 5.50
C ASN A 19 6.36 19.01 4.53
N ASP A 20 5.37 18.12 4.59
CA ASP A 20 4.17 18.22 3.79
C ASP A 20 3.21 19.27 4.38
N ALA A 21 2.88 20.27 3.57
CA ALA A 21 2.08 21.43 3.95
C ALA A 21 0.63 21.36 3.41
N ARG A 22 0.23 20.24 2.81
CA ARG A 22 -1.15 20.06 2.32
C ARG A 22 -2.14 20.10 3.48
N SER A 23 -3.28 20.76 3.28
CA SER A 23 -4.36 20.79 4.26
C SER A 23 -5.07 19.44 4.31
N LEU A 24 -5.15 18.83 5.49
CA LEU A 24 -5.89 17.59 5.69
C LEU A 24 -7.37 17.76 5.31
N ASP A 25 -7.99 18.90 5.65
CA ASP A 25 -9.40 19.19 5.31
C ASP A 25 -9.60 19.23 3.79
N SER A 26 -8.65 19.81 3.06
CA SER A 26 -8.69 19.84 1.59
C SER A 26 -8.59 18.43 1.00
N LEU A 27 -7.70 17.60 1.53
CA LEU A 27 -7.54 16.22 1.07
C LEU A 27 -8.78 15.38 1.43
N MET A 28 -9.38 15.61 2.61
CA MET A 28 -10.63 14.98 3.03
C MET A 28 -11.80 15.34 2.10
N ALA A 29 -11.89 16.60 1.68
CA ALA A 29 -12.91 17.03 0.72
C ALA A 29 -12.72 16.35 -0.65
N GLU A 30 -11.48 16.13 -1.08
CA GLU A 30 -11.19 15.42 -2.32
C GLU A 30 -11.61 13.95 -2.27
N ILE A 31 -11.27 13.23 -1.18
CA ILE A 31 -11.63 11.80 -1.07
C ILE A 31 -13.14 11.56 -0.84
N ALA A 32 -13.88 12.58 -0.40
CA ALA A 32 -15.32 12.50 -0.21
C ALA A 32 -16.09 12.31 -1.53
N GLU A 33 -15.55 12.84 -2.63
CA GLU A 33 -16.14 12.72 -3.97
C GLU A 33 -15.74 11.41 -4.70
N MET A 34 -14.87 10.59 -4.09
CA MET A 34 -14.38 9.36 -4.72
C MET A 34 -15.38 8.20 -4.63
N PRO A 35 -15.48 7.34 -5.67
CA PRO A 35 -16.37 6.17 -5.64
C PRO A 35 -16.01 5.18 -4.53
N ALA A 36 -17.01 4.54 -3.91
CA ALA A 36 -16.80 3.62 -2.79
C ALA A 36 -15.64 2.61 -2.99
N THR A 37 -14.93 2.30 -1.91
CA THR A 37 -13.87 1.26 -1.92
C THR A 37 -14.45 -0.12 -2.24
N ARG A 38 -13.62 -1.01 -2.77
CA ARG A 38 -13.99 -2.39 -3.15
C ARG A 38 -14.30 -3.32 -1.98
N GLY A 39 -14.04 -2.89 -0.74
CA GLY A 39 -14.37 -3.64 0.48
C GLY A 39 -13.33 -4.69 0.85
N PHE A 40 -12.13 -4.25 1.24
CA PHE A 40 -11.01 -5.14 1.59
C PHE A 40 -11.36 -6.17 2.66
N ARG A 41 -11.96 -5.72 3.79
CA ARG A 41 -12.37 -6.63 4.87
C ARG A 41 -13.41 -7.65 4.41
N ARG A 42 -14.42 -7.20 3.66
CA ARG A 42 -15.49 -8.06 3.13
C ARG A 42 -14.92 -9.16 2.24
N ALA A 43 -13.97 -8.85 1.36
CA ALA A 43 -13.34 -9.84 0.48
C ALA A 43 -12.55 -10.92 1.25
N LEU A 44 -11.99 -10.57 2.41
CA LEU A 44 -11.34 -11.56 3.28
C LEU A 44 -12.36 -12.44 4.02
N ASP A 45 -13.46 -11.86 4.48
CA ASP A 45 -14.51 -12.61 5.20
C ASP A 45 -15.30 -13.55 4.28
N GLU A 46 -15.50 -13.16 3.02
CA GLU A 46 -16.26 -13.92 2.00
C GLU A 46 -15.41 -14.97 1.28
N ALA A 47 -14.11 -15.06 1.56
CA ALA A 47 -13.24 -16.03 0.89
C ALA A 47 -13.63 -17.47 1.24
N GLU A 48 -13.81 -18.31 0.22
CA GLU A 48 -14.03 -19.74 0.41
C GLU A 48 -12.70 -20.41 0.79
N GLY A 49 -12.51 -20.69 2.08
CA GLY A 49 -11.31 -21.33 2.61
C GLY A 49 -10.27 -20.32 3.12
N ILE A 50 -9.03 -20.44 2.65
CA ILE A 50 -7.94 -19.56 3.11
C ILE A 50 -8.00 -18.25 2.33
N ALA A 51 -8.25 -17.14 3.02
CA ALA A 51 -8.13 -15.80 2.44
C ALA A 51 -6.66 -15.43 2.23
N VAL A 52 -6.29 -15.08 1.00
CA VAL A 52 -4.90 -14.74 0.63
C VAL A 52 -4.80 -13.29 0.18
N ILE A 53 -3.90 -12.54 0.82
CA ILE A 53 -3.47 -11.21 0.37
C ILE A 53 -2.14 -11.39 -0.37
N SER A 54 -2.17 -11.28 -1.70
CA SER A 54 -0.97 -11.47 -2.53
C SER A 54 -0.20 -10.17 -2.73
N GLU A 55 1.10 -10.18 -2.48
CA GLU A 55 1.91 -8.96 -2.44
C GLU A 55 2.71 -8.70 -3.73
N VAL A 56 2.51 -7.53 -4.33
CA VAL A 56 3.30 -7.00 -5.43
C VAL A 56 4.50 -6.24 -4.86
N LYS A 57 5.71 -6.79 -5.03
CA LYS A 57 6.96 -6.28 -4.43
C LYS A 57 8.17 -6.46 -5.35
N ARG A 58 8.89 -5.37 -5.63
CA ARG A 58 10.10 -5.37 -6.49
C ARG A 58 11.38 -5.72 -5.74
N LYS A 59 11.64 -5.06 -4.62
CA LYS A 59 12.82 -5.30 -3.78
C LYS A 59 12.43 -5.41 -2.32
N SER A 60 13.35 -5.93 -1.52
CA SER A 60 13.28 -5.79 -0.07
C SER A 60 14.65 -5.48 0.51
N PRO A 61 14.72 -4.65 1.56
CA PRO A 61 15.98 -4.24 2.19
C PRO A 61 16.85 -5.42 2.65
N SER A 62 16.22 -6.50 3.10
CA SER A 62 16.90 -7.70 3.57
C SER A 62 17.39 -8.63 2.46
N LYS A 63 16.83 -8.56 1.24
CA LYS A 63 17.10 -9.52 0.15
C LYS A 63 17.51 -8.88 -1.17
N GLY A 64 17.59 -7.56 -1.25
CA GLY A 64 17.86 -6.82 -2.49
C GLY A 64 16.70 -6.93 -3.49
N ASP A 65 17.03 -6.89 -4.77
CA ASP A 65 16.07 -7.01 -5.86
C ASP A 65 15.48 -8.42 -5.92
N LEU A 66 14.15 -8.52 -5.82
CA LEU A 66 13.41 -9.78 -5.91
C LEU A 66 12.86 -9.99 -7.32
N PHE A 67 12.38 -8.92 -7.96
CA PHE A 67 11.81 -8.96 -9.30
C PHE A 67 11.98 -7.60 -10.03
N PRO A 68 13.17 -7.31 -10.58
CA PRO A 68 13.47 -6.03 -11.24
C PRO A 68 12.53 -5.68 -12.40
N GLY A 69 12.18 -6.67 -13.23
CA GLY A 69 11.32 -6.52 -14.41
C GLY A 69 9.82 -6.71 -14.14
N LEU A 70 9.40 -6.59 -12.89
CA LEU A 70 8.01 -6.81 -12.50
C LEU A 70 7.06 -5.86 -13.26
N ASP A 71 6.02 -6.42 -13.86
CA ASP A 71 4.85 -5.68 -14.33
C ASP A 71 3.73 -5.83 -13.27
N PRO A 72 3.34 -4.75 -12.56
CA PRO A 72 2.33 -4.81 -11.51
C PRO A 72 0.96 -5.27 -12.01
N ALA A 73 0.59 -4.90 -13.24
CA ALA A 73 -0.68 -5.26 -13.82
C ALA A 73 -0.71 -6.75 -14.18
N ALA A 74 0.35 -7.23 -14.84
CA ALA A 74 0.46 -8.64 -15.18
C ALA A 74 0.50 -9.54 -13.93
N LEU A 75 1.28 -9.16 -12.92
CA LEU A 75 1.38 -9.92 -11.67
C LEU A 75 0.07 -9.89 -10.87
N ALA A 76 -0.63 -8.77 -10.84
CA ALA A 76 -1.95 -8.68 -10.21
C ALA A 76 -2.98 -9.61 -10.89
N GLN A 77 -2.95 -9.69 -12.23
CA GLN A 77 -3.80 -10.64 -12.97
C GLN A 77 -3.44 -12.09 -12.67
N ASP A 78 -2.14 -12.41 -12.55
CA ASP A 78 -1.69 -13.73 -12.12
C ASP A 78 -2.22 -14.09 -10.73
N TYR A 79 -2.14 -13.16 -9.77
CA TYR A 79 -2.67 -13.35 -8.44
C TYR A 79 -4.19 -13.52 -8.42
N ALA A 80 -4.92 -12.74 -9.21
CA ALA A 80 -6.37 -12.90 -9.34
C ALA A 80 -6.73 -14.27 -9.92
N ARG A 81 -6.04 -14.71 -10.99
CA ARG A 81 -6.23 -16.06 -11.56
C ARG A 81 -5.87 -17.17 -10.57
N GLY A 82 -4.88 -16.92 -9.70
CA GLY A 82 -4.47 -17.82 -8.64
C GLY A 82 -5.39 -17.86 -7.43
N GLY A 83 -6.48 -17.08 -7.41
CA GLY A 83 -7.46 -17.08 -6.32
C GLY A 83 -7.13 -16.15 -5.15
N ALA A 84 -6.30 -15.13 -5.36
CA ALA A 84 -6.07 -14.11 -4.33
C ALA A 84 -7.38 -13.40 -3.95
N SER A 85 -7.61 -13.21 -2.65
CA SER A 85 -8.77 -12.49 -2.12
C SER A 85 -8.57 -10.98 -2.20
N CYS A 86 -7.31 -10.53 -2.02
CA CYS A 86 -6.91 -9.13 -2.02
C CYS A 86 -5.48 -9.00 -2.55
N LEU A 87 -5.10 -7.77 -2.93
CA LEU A 87 -3.73 -7.42 -3.27
C LEU A 87 -3.11 -6.55 -2.18
N SER A 88 -1.82 -6.73 -1.93
CA SER A 88 -0.96 -5.81 -1.18
C SER A 88 0.05 -5.22 -2.16
N VAL A 89 0.17 -3.90 -2.23
CA VAL A 89 1.12 -3.26 -3.16
C VAL A 89 2.03 -2.32 -2.40
N LEU A 90 3.34 -2.55 -2.52
CA LEU A 90 4.35 -1.67 -1.96
C LEU A 90 4.31 -0.34 -2.70
N THR A 91 4.25 0.77 -1.95
CA THR A 91 4.35 2.13 -2.51
C THR A 91 5.60 2.89 -2.08
N ASP A 92 6.37 2.32 -1.16
CA ASP A 92 7.65 2.86 -0.73
C ASP A 92 8.73 2.73 -1.82
N GLU A 93 9.19 3.86 -2.35
CA GLU A 93 10.16 3.94 -3.46
C GLU A 93 11.60 3.63 -3.00
N GLU A 94 12.05 4.30 -1.93
CA GLU A 94 13.45 4.30 -1.52
C GLU A 94 13.91 2.91 -1.08
N TRP A 95 13.12 2.22 -0.27
CA TRP A 95 13.51 0.95 0.33
C TRP A 95 12.90 -0.28 -0.33
N PHE A 96 11.67 -0.18 -0.83
CA PHE A 96 10.96 -1.31 -1.45
C PHE A 96 10.79 -1.21 -2.95
N GLY A 97 11.09 -0.05 -3.55
CA GLY A 97 11.03 0.18 -4.99
C GLY A 97 9.62 0.08 -5.52
N GLY A 98 8.63 0.19 -4.65
CA GLY A 98 7.24 0.35 -5.04
C GLY A 98 7.00 1.75 -5.58
N SER A 99 5.77 2.03 -5.95
CA SER A 99 5.35 3.37 -6.36
C SER A 99 3.83 3.49 -6.33
N VAL A 100 3.33 4.72 -6.36
CA VAL A 100 1.89 4.99 -6.57
C VAL A 100 1.38 4.37 -7.87
N LEU A 101 2.20 4.42 -8.93
CA LEU A 101 1.85 3.85 -10.23
C LEU A 101 1.72 2.33 -10.17
N ASP A 102 2.55 1.65 -9.37
CA ASP A 102 2.42 0.19 -9.18
C ASP A 102 1.08 -0.16 -8.53
N LEU A 103 0.65 0.60 -7.51
CA LEU A 103 -0.65 0.41 -6.86
C LEU A 103 -1.80 0.62 -7.84
N GLN A 104 -1.76 1.73 -8.58
CA GLN A 104 -2.81 2.08 -9.55
C GLN A 104 -2.89 1.05 -10.69
N ALA A 105 -1.74 0.61 -11.22
CA ALA A 105 -1.68 -0.39 -12.28
C ALA A 105 -2.21 -1.75 -11.81
N ALA A 106 -1.77 -2.25 -10.65
CA ALA A 106 -2.25 -3.50 -10.08
C ALA A 106 -3.76 -3.46 -9.79
N ARG A 107 -4.25 -2.34 -9.25
CA ARG A 107 -5.67 -2.14 -8.97
C ARG A 107 -6.51 -2.09 -10.24
N ALA A 108 -6.05 -1.39 -11.28
CA ALA A 108 -6.77 -1.26 -12.54
C ALA A 108 -6.85 -2.60 -13.30
N ALA A 109 -5.85 -3.47 -13.14
CA ALA A 109 -5.76 -4.74 -13.84
C ALA A 109 -6.73 -5.82 -13.31
N THR A 110 -7.36 -5.62 -12.15
CA THR A 110 -8.23 -6.61 -11.50
C THR A 110 -9.43 -5.97 -10.79
N GLY A 111 -10.40 -6.79 -10.38
CA GLY A 111 -11.50 -6.38 -9.49
C GLY A 111 -11.19 -6.51 -7.99
N LEU A 112 -9.99 -6.97 -7.61
CA LEU A 112 -9.66 -7.25 -6.21
C LEU A 112 -9.47 -5.95 -5.40
N PRO A 113 -9.83 -5.92 -4.10
CA PRO A 113 -9.45 -4.84 -3.21
C PRO A 113 -7.94 -4.79 -2.98
N VAL A 114 -7.39 -3.59 -2.77
CA VAL A 114 -5.94 -3.36 -2.63
C VAL A 114 -5.62 -2.66 -1.31
N ILE A 115 -4.66 -3.19 -0.54
CA ILE A 115 -4.05 -2.49 0.60
C ILE A 115 -2.79 -1.73 0.13
N ARG A 116 -2.68 -0.46 0.51
CA ARG A 116 -1.41 0.29 0.40
C ARG A 116 -0.44 -0.26 1.44
N LYS A 117 0.62 -0.92 0.99
CA LYS A 117 1.68 -1.45 1.84
C LYS A 117 2.79 -0.40 1.96
N ASP A 118 2.73 0.38 3.02
CA ASP A 118 3.66 1.48 3.28
C ASP A 118 3.73 1.80 4.79
N PHE A 119 4.56 2.79 5.15
CA PHE A 119 4.75 3.27 6.52
C PHE A 119 3.85 4.47 6.79
N THR A 120 2.64 4.20 7.28
CA THR A 120 1.68 5.25 7.62
C THR A 120 2.06 5.88 8.96
N VAL A 121 2.50 7.15 8.93
CA VAL A 121 2.98 7.88 10.12
C VAL A 121 2.21 9.19 10.36
N ASP A 122 1.41 9.63 9.39
CA ASP A 122 0.55 10.81 9.48
C ASP A 122 -0.87 10.53 8.98
N ALA A 123 -1.86 11.31 9.44
CA ALA A 123 -3.25 11.21 8.96
C ALA A 123 -3.37 11.44 7.44
N ARG A 124 -2.52 12.28 6.87
CA ARG A 124 -2.46 12.54 5.41
C ARG A 124 -2.04 11.29 4.65
N ASP A 125 -1.23 10.40 5.21
CA ASP A 125 -0.86 9.14 4.56
C ASP A 125 -2.08 8.22 4.35
N VAL A 126 -3.03 8.25 5.30
CA VAL A 126 -4.29 7.51 5.20
C VAL A 126 -5.15 8.06 4.06
N VAL A 127 -5.21 9.39 3.94
CA VAL A 127 -5.95 10.05 2.86
C VAL A 127 -5.26 9.84 1.52
N ASP A 128 -3.94 9.89 1.47
CA ASP A 128 -3.15 9.60 0.28
C ASP A 128 -3.36 8.17 -0.20
N ALA A 129 -3.39 7.19 0.70
CA ALA A 129 -3.73 5.81 0.34
C ALA A 129 -5.06 5.76 -0.42
N ARG A 130 -6.06 6.51 0.05
CA ARG A 130 -7.36 6.61 -0.59
C ARG A 130 -7.28 7.31 -1.96
N LEU A 131 -6.57 8.43 -2.07
CA LEU A 131 -6.35 9.15 -3.33
C LEU A 131 -5.65 8.29 -4.39
N MET A 132 -4.71 7.43 -3.97
CA MET A 132 -4.06 6.44 -4.84
C MET A 132 -5.03 5.34 -5.32
N GLY A 133 -6.19 5.22 -4.67
CA GLY A 133 -7.22 4.23 -4.96
C GLY A 133 -7.19 3.02 -4.04
N ALA A 134 -6.37 2.99 -2.99
CA ALA A 134 -6.35 1.88 -2.05
C ALA A 134 -7.70 1.72 -1.32
N ASP A 135 -8.01 0.49 -0.97
CA ASP A 135 -9.20 0.07 -0.24
C ASP A 135 -8.90 -0.21 1.24
N CYS A 136 -7.62 -0.21 1.63
CA CYS A 136 -7.11 -0.43 2.97
C CYS A 136 -5.72 0.21 3.14
N VAL A 137 -5.31 0.49 4.38
CA VAL A 137 -4.00 1.03 4.76
C VAL A 137 -3.34 0.15 5.83
N LEU A 138 -2.02 0.05 5.82
CA LEU A 138 -1.25 -0.63 6.85
C LEU A 138 -0.91 0.33 8.00
N LEU A 139 -1.24 -0.08 9.23
CA LEU A 139 -0.74 0.53 10.46
C LEU A 139 0.22 -0.45 11.15
N ILE A 140 1.44 0.00 11.44
CA ILE A 140 2.46 -0.82 12.10
C ILE A 140 2.51 -0.40 13.57
N ALA A 141 2.11 -1.28 14.49
CA ALA A 141 2.04 -0.97 15.92
C ALA A 141 3.37 -0.45 16.49
N ALA A 142 4.51 -0.95 16.00
CA ALA A 142 5.85 -0.49 16.41
C ALA A 142 6.25 0.89 15.85
N ALA A 143 5.47 1.47 14.94
CA ALA A 143 5.73 2.77 14.31
C ALA A 143 4.85 3.89 14.87
N LEU A 144 3.85 3.54 15.69
CA LEU A 144 2.87 4.46 16.25
C LEU A 144 3.21 4.74 17.73
N ASP A 145 3.01 5.98 18.15
CA ASP A 145 3.23 6.47 19.52
C ASP A 145 1.91 6.62 20.30
#